data_AF-A0A1H4EGX5-F1
#
_entry.id   AF-A0A1H4EGX5-F1
#
_cell.length_a   1.000
_cell.length_b   1.000
_cell.length_c   1.000
_cell.angle_alpha   90.00
_cell.angle_beta   90.00
_cell.angle_gamma   90.00
#
_symmetry.space_group_name_H-M   'P 1'
#
loop_
_entity.id
_entity.type
_entity.pdbx_description
1 polymer ?
#
loop_
_entity_poly.entity_id
_entity_poly.type
_entity_poly.pdbx_seq_one_letter_code
_entity_poly.pdbx_strand_id
1 'polypeptide(L)'
;MALFGGRNAAQDANAYPSSTEPQPAQDPNSFMVSWQQAMFKKAKEVEPKVRDWIIYTLKEDGAIPFTWESGNDEAFVELTSFDAESPELEETIWSMQEYIIYTLAIPDAGEFQMDGKGEIYLQGNEARIRYESTYVEIVDYDEELDEPVYEKVEEKDSGDKLLFTI
;
A
#
# COMPACT_ATOMS: atom_id res chain seq x y z
N MET A 1 4.09 14.93 71.44
CA MET A 1 3.92 15.72 70.21
C MET A 1 4.73 15.05 69.12
N ALA A 2 4.06 14.81 67.98
CA ALA A 2 4.51 14.59 66.59
C ALA A 2 6.02 14.69 66.27
N LEU A 3 6.62 14.08 65.24
CA LEU A 3 6.33 13.06 64.20
C LEU A 3 7.65 12.97 63.37
N PHE A 4 7.77 11.96 62.50
CA PHE A 4 8.76 11.77 61.41
C PHE A 4 10.15 11.22 61.83
N GLY A 5 10.68 10.14 61.25
CA GLY A 5 10.35 9.44 60.00
C GLY A 5 11.44 9.67 58.95
N GLY A 6 12.29 8.66 58.71
CA GLY A 6 13.25 8.61 57.60
C GLY A 6 13.98 7.26 57.64
N ARG A 7 13.37 6.18 57.16
CA ARG A 7 13.43 5.61 55.78
C ARG A 7 14.84 5.36 55.26
N ASN A 8 15.18 4.06 55.29
CA ASN A 8 16.20 3.39 54.50
C ASN A 8 16.07 3.75 53.01
N ALA A 9 17.19 4.06 52.36
CA ALA A 9 17.32 3.99 50.91
C ALA A 9 18.34 2.87 50.60
N ALA A 10 17.82 1.70 50.27
CA ALA A 10 18.59 0.66 49.61
C ALA A 10 18.91 1.15 48.19
N GLN A 11 20.19 1.11 47.82
CA GLN A 11 20.65 1.34 46.46
C GLN A 11 20.30 0.10 45.61
N ASP A 12 19.19 0.15 44.88
CA ASP A 12 18.96 -0.76 43.77
C ASP A 12 19.77 -0.29 42.57
N ALA A 13 20.92 -0.92 42.36
CA ALA A 13 21.70 -0.80 41.13
C ALA A 13 21.05 -1.66 40.04
N ASN A 14 19.97 -1.16 39.43
CA ASN A 14 19.37 -1.77 38.25
C ASN A 14 20.13 -1.26 37.01
N ALA A 15 21.26 -1.89 36.71
CA ALA A 15 22.03 -1.64 35.50
C ALA A 15 21.33 -2.30 34.31
N TYR A 16 20.59 -1.51 33.52
CA TYR A 16 20.17 -1.93 32.19
C TYR A 16 21.43 -2.07 31.31
N PRO A 17 21.67 -3.22 30.65
CA PRO A 17 22.74 -3.29 29.66
C PRO A 17 22.34 -2.42 28.46
N SER A 18 23.01 -1.28 28.33
CA SER A 18 22.97 -0.45 27.12
C SER A 18 23.70 -1.18 26.00
N SER A 19 23.00 -2.08 25.29
CA SER A 19 23.50 -2.65 24.03
C SER A 19 23.24 -1.65 22.91
N THR A 20 24.08 -0.62 22.83
CA THR A 20 24.15 0.26 21.66
C THR A 20 25.17 -0.35 20.69
N GLU A 21 24.91 -1.58 20.22
CA GLU A 21 25.58 -2.02 18.99
C GLU A 21 24.91 -1.30 17.83
N PRO A 22 25.65 -0.52 17.01
CA PRO A 22 25.10 0.07 15.82
C PRO A 22 24.65 -1.07 14.91
N GLN A 23 23.34 -1.18 14.68
CA GLN A 23 22.84 -2.09 13.67
C GLN A 23 23.50 -1.74 12.35
N PRO A 24 24.02 -2.72 11.59
CA PRO A 24 24.59 -2.45 10.29
C PRO A 24 23.52 -1.76 9.44
N ALA A 25 23.86 -0.61 8.87
CA ALA A 25 22.98 0.12 7.98
C ALA A 25 22.49 -0.85 6.90
N GLN A 26 21.19 -1.13 6.89
CA GLN A 26 20.60 -1.95 5.84
C GLN A 26 20.69 -1.15 4.54
N ASP A 27 21.15 -1.81 3.46
CA ASP A 27 21.16 -1.20 2.13
C ASP A 27 19.70 -0.89 1.74
N PRO A 28 19.33 0.39 1.50
CA PRO A 28 17.98 0.78 1.13
C PRO A 28 17.46 0.04 -0.12
N ASN A 29 18.36 -0.34 -1.04
CA ASN A 29 17.99 -1.13 -2.21
C ASN A 29 17.55 -2.56 -1.84
N SER A 30 18.13 -3.14 -0.79
CA SER A 30 17.77 -4.48 -0.33
C SER A 30 16.33 -4.52 0.22
N PHE A 31 15.93 -3.45 0.92
CA PHE A 31 14.58 -3.33 1.47
C PHE A 31 13.54 -3.24 0.35
N MET A 32 13.71 -2.32 -0.59
CA MET A 32 12.76 -2.12 -1.69
C MET A 32 12.56 -3.36 -2.56
N VAL A 33 13.65 -4.07 -2.88
CA VAL A 33 13.58 -5.32 -3.64
C VAL A 33 12.82 -6.40 -2.86
N SER A 34 13.07 -6.53 -1.56
CA SER A 34 12.39 -7.52 -0.72
C SER A 34 10.89 -7.24 -0.60
N TRP A 35 10.51 -5.95 -0.51
CA TRP A 35 9.13 -5.51 -0.44
C TRP A 35 8.38 -5.77 -1.76
N GLN A 36 8.98 -5.43 -2.90
CA GLN A 36 8.40 -5.73 -4.21
C GLN A 36 8.20 -7.24 -4.43
N GLN A 37 9.15 -8.06 -3.97
CA GLN A 37 9.00 -9.53 -4.02
C GLN A 37 7.85 -10.02 -3.13
N ALA A 38 7.68 -9.44 -1.94
CA ALA A 38 6.56 -9.76 -1.06
C ALA A 38 5.22 -9.38 -1.70
N MET A 39 5.14 -8.21 -2.35
CA MET A 39 3.93 -7.77 -3.07
C MET A 39 3.62 -8.68 -4.24
N PHE A 40 4.60 -9.04 -5.07
CA PHE A 40 4.40 -10.00 -6.15
C PHE A 40 3.90 -11.36 -5.64
N LYS A 41 4.45 -11.83 -4.51
CA LYS A 41 4.00 -13.08 -3.89
C LYS A 41 2.53 -12.98 -3.45
N LYS A 42 2.15 -11.90 -2.76
CA LYS A 42 0.76 -11.67 -2.35
C LYS A 42 -0.18 -11.58 -3.55
N ALA A 43 0.22 -10.88 -4.62
CA ALA A 43 -0.55 -10.81 -5.86
C ALA A 43 -0.85 -12.23 -6.41
N LYS A 44 0.15 -13.12 -6.41
CA LYS A 44 -0.03 -14.52 -6.86
C LYS A 44 -0.90 -15.36 -5.93
N GLU A 45 -0.98 -15.04 -4.64
CA GLU A 45 -1.87 -15.69 -3.70
C GLU A 45 -3.34 -15.26 -3.89
N VAL A 46 -3.57 -14.00 -4.30
CA VAL A 46 -4.92 -13.45 -4.55
C VAL A 46 -5.42 -13.76 -5.96
N GLU A 47 -4.55 -13.85 -6.96
CA GLU A 47 -4.90 -14.07 -8.38
C GLU A 47 -5.97 -15.16 -8.61
N PRO A 48 -5.90 -16.36 -7.99
CA PRO A 48 -6.91 -17.40 -8.22
C PRO A 48 -8.33 -17.02 -7.80
N LYS A 49 -8.49 -16.07 -6.87
CA LYS A 49 -9.80 -15.61 -6.39
C LYS A 49 -10.49 -14.71 -7.41
N VAL A 50 -9.71 -13.99 -8.20
CA VAL A 50 -10.20 -12.94 -9.11
C VAL A 50 -10.07 -13.29 -10.58
N ARG A 51 -9.23 -14.27 -10.94
CA ARG A 51 -8.88 -14.59 -12.33
C ARG A 51 -10.09 -14.86 -13.21
N ASP A 52 -10.98 -15.77 -12.79
CA ASP A 52 -12.13 -16.15 -13.59
C ASP A 52 -13.11 -14.99 -13.77
N TRP A 53 -13.26 -14.18 -12.72
CA TRP A 53 -14.06 -12.95 -12.76
C TRP A 53 -13.46 -11.93 -13.73
N ILE A 54 -12.15 -11.67 -13.66
CA ILE A 54 -11.45 -10.78 -14.62
C ILE A 54 -11.68 -11.27 -16.05
N ILE A 55 -11.50 -12.56 -16.33
CA ILE A 55 -11.69 -13.10 -17.68
C ILE A 55 -13.13 -12.90 -18.15
N TYR A 56 -14.11 -13.16 -17.28
CA TYR A 56 -15.52 -12.98 -17.59
C TYR A 56 -15.83 -11.52 -17.89
N THR A 57 -15.52 -10.62 -16.96
CA THR A 57 -15.78 -9.18 -17.07
C THR A 57 -15.10 -8.58 -18.30
N LEU A 58 -13.85 -8.94 -18.57
CA LEU A 58 -13.15 -8.44 -19.75
C LEU A 58 -13.74 -8.94 -21.08
N LYS A 59 -14.39 -10.11 -21.11
CA LYS A 59 -15.05 -10.60 -22.32
C LYS A 59 -16.38 -9.89 -22.58
N GLU A 60 -17.08 -9.48 -21.53
CA GLU A 60 -18.36 -8.77 -21.63
C GLU A 60 -18.15 -7.26 -21.85
N ASP A 61 -17.34 -6.62 -21.01
CA ASP A 61 -17.21 -5.15 -20.94
C ASP A 61 -15.93 -4.62 -21.63
N GLY A 62 -14.98 -5.49 -21.94
CA GLY A 62 -13.73 -5.15 -22.63
C GLY A 62 -12.61 -4.60 -21.73
N ALA A 63 -12.96 -3.87 -20.67
CA ALA A 63 -12.01 -3.30 -19.72
C ALA A 63 -12.58 -3.16 -18.30
N ILE A 64 -11.71 -3.17 -17.29
CA ILE A 64 -12.04 -2.91 -15.88
C ILE A 64 -11.29 -1.65 -15.46
N PRO A 65 -11.93 -0.47 -15.50
CA PRO A 65 -11.30 0.79 -15.09
C PRO A 65 -11.24 0.94 -13.57
N PHE A 66 -10.14 1.47 -13.07
CA PHE A 66 -9.94 1.70 -11.63
C PHE A 66 -9.15 2.98 -11.35
N THR A 67 -9.33 3.50 -10.14
CA THR A 67 -8.57 4.60 -9.54
C THR A 67 -7.99 4.15 -8.21
N TRP A 68 -6.97 4.85 -7.73
CA TRP A 68 -6.49 4.66 -6.37
C TRP A 68 -5.97 5.95 -5.77
N GLU A 69 -6.04 6.00 -4.46
CA GLU A 69 -5.48 7.03 -3.60
C GLU A 69 -4.72 6.28 -2.50
N SER A 70 -3.49 6.68 -2.22
CA SER A 70 -2.72 6.08 -1.14
C SER A 70 -1.75 7.06 -0.49
N GLY A 71 -1.27 6.68 0.68
CA GLY A 71 -0.50 7.56 1.55
C GLY A 71 -1.31 7.93 2.78
N ASN A 72 -0.68 8.64 3.71
CA ASN A 72 -1.17 8.84 5.06
C ASN A 72 -1.32 7.50 5.82
N ASP A 73 -2.53 6.93 5.92
CA ASP A 73 -2.84 5.77 6.75
C ASP A 73 -3.13 4.48 5.98
N GLU A 74 -3.72 4.54 4.78
CA GLU A 74 -4.02 3.37 3.96
C GLU A 74 -4.07 3.61 2.44
N ALA A 75 -4.10 2.52 1.67
CA ALA A 75 -4.28 2.55 0.22
C ALA A 75 -5.69 2.08 -0.16
N PHE A 76 -6.37 2.89 -0.97
CA PHE A 76 -7.71 2.60 -1.46
C PHE A 76 -7.70 2.45 -2.97
N VAL A 77 -8.30 1.37 -3.47
CA VAL A 77 -8.55 1.17 -4.89
C VAL A 77 -10.05 1.15 -5.13
N GLU A 78 -10.51 1.91 -6.12
CA GLU A 78 -11.92 1.95 -6.51
C GLU A 78 -12.08 1.39 -7.93
N LEU A 79 -13.03 0.47 -8.10
CA LEU A 79 -13.41 -0.05 -9.41
C LEU A 79 -14.56 0.79 -9.97
N THR A 80 -14.22 1.81 -10.76
CA THR A 80 -15.12 2.90 -11.20
C THR A 80 -16.38 2.51 -11.96
N SER A 81 -16.55 1.25 -12.38
CA SER A 81 -17.72 0.75 -13.11
C SER A 81 -18.49 -0.34 -12.37
N PHE A 82 -18.16 -0.61 -11.10
CA PHE A 82 -18.71 -1.72 -10.34
C PHE A 82 -19.20 -1.26 -8.97
N ASP A 83 -20.51 -1.31 -8.77
CA ASP A 83 -21.12 -1.14 -7.45
C ASP A 83 -21.36 -2.52 -6.82
N ALA A 84 -21.03 -2.66 -5.54
CA ALA A 84 -21.25 -3.90 -4.80
C ALA A 84 -22.76 -4.09 -4.51
N GLU A 85 -23.47 -4.70 -5.44
CA GLU A 85 -24.92 -4.99 -5.29
C GLU A 85 -25.21 -6.28 -4.52
N SER A 86 -24.21 -7.16 -4.34
CA SER A 86 -24.33 -8.41 -3.57
C SER A 86 -23.10 -8.69 -2.70
N PRO A 87 -23.24 -9.46 -1.61
CA PRO A 87 -22.12 -9.84 -0.76
C PRO A 87 -21.03 -10.65 -1.49
N GLU A 88 -21.39 -11.49 -2.47
CA GLU A 88 -20.40 -12.24 -3.25
C GLU A 88 -19.60 -11.31 -4.19
N LEU A 89 -20.26 -10.30 -4.74
CA LEU A 89 -19.60 -9.28 -5.55
C LEU A 89 -18.70 -8.39 -4.68
N GLU A 90 -19.11 -8.08 -3.45
CA GLU A 90 -18.31 -7.33 -2.48
C GLU A 90 -16.98 -8.04 -2.17
N GLU A 91 -16.99 -9.34 -1.85
CA GLU A 91 -15.76 -10.11 -1.60
C GLU A 91 -14.85 -10.16 -2.84
N THR A 92 -15.46 -10.24 -4.03
CA THR A 92 -14.73 -10.22 -5.31
C THR A 92 -14.08 -8.84 -5.54
N ILE A 93 -14.82 -7.76 -5.29
CA ILE A 93 -14.32 -6.38 -5.39
C ILE A 93 -13.16 -6.18 -4.42
N TRP A 94 -13.28 -6.62 -3.17
CA TRP A 94 -12.19 -6.51 -2.19
C TRP A 94 -10.95 -7.28 -2.63
N SER A 95 -11.13 -8.51 -3.11
CA SER A 95 -10.02 -9.30 -3.67
C SER A 95 -9.39 -8.63 -4.89
N MET A 96 -10.18 -7.94 -5.71
CA MET A 96 -9.69 -7.16 -6.85
C MET A 96 -8.85 -5.96 -6.40
N GLN A 97 -9.28 -5.23 -5.37
CA GLN A 97 -8.53 -4.12 -4.79
C GLN A 97 -7.18 -4.60 -4.27
N GLU A 98 -7.16 -5.67 -3.46
CA GLU A 98 -5.92 -6.29 -2.98
C GLU A 98 -5.02 -6.71 -4.14
N TYR A 99 -5.59 -7.36 -5.17
CA TYR A 99 -4.83 -7.82 -6.33
C TYR A 99 -4.17 -6.65 -7.07
N ILE A 100 -4.86 -5.53 -7.26
CA ILE A 100 -4.31 -4.33 -7.89
C ILE A 100 -3.21 -3.71 -7.02
N ILE A 101 -3.45 -3.52 -5.72
CA ILE A 101 -2.46 -2.99 -4.76
C ILE A 101 -1.16 -3.80 -4.83
N TYR A 102 -1.26 -5.13 -4.75
CA TYR A 102 -0.09 -6.01 -4.77
C TYR A 102 0.58 -6.10 -6.14
N THR A 103 -0.18 -6.02 -7.23
CA THR A 103 0.36 -6.09 -8.60
C THR A 103 1.12 -4.82 -8.98
N LEU A 104 0.58 -3.67 -8.61
CA LEU A 104 1.20 -2.37 -8.88
C LEU A 104 2.19 -1.97 -7.80
N ALA A 105 2.22 -2.70 -6.68
CA ALA A 105 3.00 -2.36 -5.50
C ALA A 105 2.67 -0.93 -5.05
N ILE A 106 1.37 -0.67 -4.84
CA ILE A 106 0.88 0.60 -4.30
C ILE A 106 1.26 0.62 -2.81
N PRO A 107 1.99 1.64 -2.33
CA PRO A 107 2.33 1.76 -0.92
C PRO A 107 1.08 2.10 -0.10
N ASP A 108 0.96 1.51 1.09
CA ASP A 108 -0.20 1.60 1.97
C ASP A 108 -0.19 2.85 2.85
N ALA A 109 0.89 3.12 3.59
CA ALA A 109 0.95 4.23 4.56
C ALA A 109 2.28 5.00 4.49
N GLY A 110 2.25 6.29 4.82
CA GLY A 110 3.44 7.14 4.93
C GLY A 110 3.19 8.64 4.73
N GLU A 111 4.25 9.44 4.90
CA GLU A 111 4.25 10.91 4.71
C GLU A 111 4.34 11.28 3.23
N PHE A 112 3.39 10.78 2.44
CA PHE A 112 3.26 11.07 1.02
C PHE A 112 1.80 10.96 0.61
N GLN A 113 1.52 11.41 -0.61
CA GLN A 113 0.27 11.16 -1.31
C GLN A 113 0.58 10.57 -2.68
N MET A 114 -0.14 9.52 -3.07
CA MET A 114 -0.04 8.89 -4.35
C MET A 114 -1.42 8.66 -4.95
N ASP A 115 -1.70 9.35 -6.04
CA ASP A 115 -2.94 9.21 -6.79
C ASP A 115 -2.66 8.53 -8.12
N GLY A 116 -3.55 7.65 -8.54
CA GLY A 116 -3.41 7.03 -9.85
C GLY A 116 -4.68 6.45 -10.41
N LYS A 117 -4.56 5.99 -11.64
CA LYS A 117 -5.64 5.32 -12.35
C LYS A 117 -5.10 4.32 -13.35
N GLY A 118 -5.95 3.40 -13.74
CA GLY A 118 -5.61 2.43 -14.76
C GLY A 118 -6.81 1.67 -15.26
N GLU A 119 -6.52 0.68 -16.08
CA GLU A 119 -7.50 -0.31 -16.48
C GLU A 119 -6.84 -1.66 -16.68
N ILE A 120 -7.62 -2.71 -16.44
CA ILE A 120 -7.30 -4.05 -16.88
C ILE A 120 -8.00 -4.28 -18.22
N TYR A 121 -7.33 -4.86 -19.21
CA TYR A 121 -7.84 -5.06 -20.56
C TYR A 121 -7.31 -6.36 -21.18
N LEU A 122 -7.94 -6.79 -22.28
CA LEU A 122 -7.46 -7.91 -23.09
C LEU A 122 -6.60 -7.46 -24.26
N GLN A 123 -5.46 -8.12 -24.45
CA GLN A 123 -4.66 -8.04 -25.65
C GLN A 123 -4.46 -9.46 -26.21
N GLY A 124 -5.35 -9.89 -27.11
CA GLY A 124 -5.37 -11.28 -27.58
C GLY A 124 -5.76 -12.24 -26.46
N ASN A 125 -4.85 -13.16 -26.09
CA ASN A 125 -5.02 -14.11 -24.98
C ASN A 125 -4.35 -13.63 -23.68
N GLU A 126 -3.96 -12.37 -23.58
CA GLU A 126 -3.32 -11.81 -22.39
C GLU A 126 -4.27 -10.85 -21.68
N ALA A 127 -4.45 -11.05 -20.37
CA ALA A 127 -5.00 -10.02 -19.49
C ALA A 127 -3.85 -9.12 -19.03
N ARG A 128 -3.98 -7.82 -19.24
CA ARG A 128 -2.93 -6.82 -18.99
C ARG A 128 -3.49 -5.67 -18.18
N ILE A 129 -2.62 -4.97 -17.44
CA ILE A 129 -2.95 -3.78 -16.68
C ILE A 129 -2.12 -2.62 -17.19
N ARG A 130 -2.78 -1.53 -17.60
CA ARG A 130 -2.12 -0.26 -17.91
C ARG A 130 -2.47 0.77 -16.85
N TYR A 131 -1.51 1.59 -16.44
CA TYR A 131 -1.70 2.54 -15.34
C TYR A 131 -0.83 3.78 -15.49
N GLU A 132 -1.24 4.84 -14.81
CA GLU A 132 -0.44 6.05 -14.56
C GLU A 132 -0.70 6.57 -13.14
N SER A 133 0.31 7.19 -12.53
CA SER A 133 0.24 7.73 -11.18
C SER A 133 1.08 8.99 -10.99
N THR A 134 0.75 9.73 -9.94
CA THR A 134 1.50 10.88 -9.44
C THR A 134 1.78 10.68 -7.96
N TYR A 135 3.04 10.81 -7.57
CA TYR A 135 3.52 10.75 -6.20
C TYR A 135 3.95 12.15 -5.75
N VAL A 136 3.58 12.53 -4.53
CA VAL A 136 3.91 13.80 -3.89
C VAL A 136 4.34 13.54 -2.46
N GLU A 137 5.50 14.04 -2.04
CA GLU A 137 6.02 13.91 -0.67
C GLU A 137 5.44 14.99 0.26
N ILE A 138 5.07 14.60 1.48
CA ILE A 138 4.65 15.52 2.54
C ILE A 138 5.90 15.86 3.35
N VAL A 139 6.24 17.15 3.45
CA VAL A 139 7.47 17.59 4.14
C VAL A 139 7.22 18.24 5.49
N ASP A 140 6.02 18.76 5.70
CA ASP A 140 5.64 19.40 6.96
C ASP A 140 4.12 19.32 7.15
N TYR A 141 3.65 19.62 8.35
CA TYR A 141 2.23 19.70 8.67
C TYR A 141 1.93 21.08 9.27
N ASP A 142 1.04 21.84 8.64
CA ASP A 142 0.62 23.14 9.16
C ASP A 142 -0.34 22.92 10.34
N GLU A 143 0.20 23.00 11.55
CA GLU A 143 -0.59 22.86 12.79
C GLU A 143 -1.66 23.96 12.97
N GLU A 144 -1.55 25.11 12.29
CA GLU A 144 -2.55 26.18 12.39
C GLU A 144 -3.75 25.93 11.45
N LEU A 145 -3.50 25.35 10.28
CA LEU A 145 -4.52 25.04 9.27
C LEU A 145 -5.05 23.61 9.36
N ASP A 146 -4.37 22.73 10.10
CA ASP A 146 -4.65 21.30 10.16
C ASP A 146 -4.54 20.64 8.76
N GLU A 147 -3.52 21.05 7.99
CA GLU A 147 -3.31 20.61 6.60
C GLU A 147 -1.84 20.23 6.34
N PRO A 148 -1.58 19.18 5.54
CA PRO A 148 -0.22 18.83 5.12
C PRO A 148 0.39 19.89 4.18
N VAL A 149 1.67 20.18 4.38
CA VAL A 149 2.50 21.01 3.51
C VAL A 149 3.31 20.10 2.61
N TYR A 150 2.98 20.11 1.33
CA TYR A 150 3.63 19.28 0.32
C TYR A 150 4.87 19.97 -0.26
N GLU A 151 5.99 19.25 -0.38
CA GLU A 151 7.09 19.67 -1.25
C GLU A 151 6.80 19.17 -2.66
N LYS A 152 7.11 20.01 -3.64
CA LYS A 152 6.75 19.79 -5.04
C LYS A 152 7.65 18.76 -5.74
N VAL A 153 7.98 17.66 -5.07
CA VAL A 153 8.62 16.50 -5.70
C VAL A 153 7.50 15.66 -6.33
N GLU A 154 7.08 16.08 -7.52
CA GLU A 154 6.12 15.34 -8.34
C GLU A 154 6.85 14.25 -9.13
N GLU A 155 6.75 13.00 -8.69
CA GLU A 155 7.21 11.85 -9.47
C GLU A 155 6.03 11.22 -10.21
N LYS A 156 6.23 10.89 -11.50
CA LYS A 156 5.21 10.23 -12.32
C LYS A 156 5.67 8.83 -12.68
N ASP A 157 4.82 7.85 -12.43
CA ASP A 157 5.01 6.48 -12.91
C ASP A 157 3.90 6.11 -13.89
N SER A 158 4.23 5.27 -14.87
CA SER A 158 3.24 4.69 -15.79
C SER A 158 3.77 3.39 -16.36
N GLY A 159 2.86 2.47 -16.68
CA GLY A 159 3.27 1.17 -17.17
C GLY A 159 2.16 0.36 -17.82
N ASP A 160 2.57 -0.72 -18.46
CA ASP A 160 1.74 -1.78 -19.03
C ASP A 160 2.35 -3.12 -18.62
N LYS A 161 1.65 -3.87 -17.75
CA LYS A 161 2.11 -5.11 -17.16
C LYS A 161 1.19 -6.27 -17.58
N LEU A 162 1.80 -7.42 -17.89
CA LEU A 162 1.07 -8.67 -18.05
C LEU A 162 0.60 -9.18 -16.69
N LEU A 163 -0.68 -9.48 -16.55
CA LEU A 163 -1.23 -10.13 -15.36
C LEU A 163 -1.11 -11.65 -15.49
N PHE A 164 -1.75 -12.19 -16.53
CA PHE A 164 -1.76 -13.62 -16.84
C PHE A 164 -2.22 -13.88 -18.28
N THR A 165 -1.97 -15.10 -18.76
CA THR A 165 -2.47 -15.61 -20.03
C THR A 165 -3.76 -16.42 -19.84
N ILE A 166 -4.65 -16.39 -20.83
CA ILE A 166 -5.96 -17.06 -20.87
C ILE A 166 -5.89 -18.32 -21.73
#